data_AF-A0A961KKD2-F1
#
_entry.id   AF-A0A961KKD2-F1
#
_cell.length_a   1.000
_cell.length_b   1.000
_cell.length_c   1.000
_cell.angle_alpha   90.00
_cell.angle_beta   90.00
_cell.angle_gamma   90.00
#
_symmetry.space_group_name_H-M   'P 1'
#
loop_
_entity.id
_entity.type
_entity.pdbx_description
1 polymer ?
#
loop_
_entity_poly.entity_id
_entity_poly.type
_entity_poly.pdbx_seq_one_letter_code
_entity_poly.pdbx_strand_id
1 'polypeptide(L)'
;MIRTTLGAAAMLGLAAVGPAAAAEYPIGEPQEGGGLEVAAVYLQPIVMEPEGMMTPAAEADIHLEADIHALAGNPNGLAEGEWAPYLRIGFELTKKDSDWSAAGEMMPMVASDGPHYGDNVKLDGAGEYHLVLSVAAPDGMAFGRHTDPETGVAAWFEPFTREYDFIFAGTGKKGAY
;
A
#
# COMPACT_ATOMS: atom_id res chain seq x y z
N MET A 1 -68.46 -20.79 11.89
CA MET A 1 -67.77 -21.12 10.62
C MET A 1 -67.58 -19.83 9.83
N ILE A 2 -66.37 -19.59 9.32
CA ILE A 2 -65.99 -18.59 8.28
C ILE A 2 -65.88 -17.14 8.78
N ARG A 3 -64.84 -16.33 8.52
CA ARG A 3 -63.45 -16.42 8.01
C ARG A 3 -62.87 -15.01 8.29
N THR A 4 -61.76 -14.88 9.00
CA THR A 4 -61.06 -13.59 9.12
C THR A 4 -59.78 -13.67 8.29
N THR A 5 -59.75 -12.96 7.16
CA THR A 5 -58.59 -12.89 6.26
C THR A 5 -57.53 -11.98 6.85
N LEU A 6 -56.37 -12.54 7.22
CA LEU A 6 -55.16 -11.77 7.54
C LEU A 6 -54.45 -11.44 6.22
N GLY A 7 -54.37 -10.15 5.89
CA GLY A 7 -53.52 -9.65 4.82
C GLY A 7 -52.06 -9.63 5.29
N ALA A 8 -51.19 -10.37 4.60
CA ALA A 8 -49.75 -10.32 4.82
C ALA A 8 -49.15 -9.18 4.01
N ALA A 9 -48.66 -8.14 4.70
CA ALA A 9 -47.81 -7.12 4.09
C ALA A 9 -46.37 -7.66 4.05
N ALA A 10 -45.88 -8.01 2.86
CA ALA A 10 -44.47 -8.32 2.64
C ALA A 10 -43.67 -7.02 2.59
N MET A 11 -42.90 -6.72 3.65
CA MET A 11 -41.85 -5.72 3.58
C MET A 11 -40.64 -6.33 2.86
N LEU A 12 -40.40 -5.93 1.61
CA LEU A 12 -39.10 -6.14 0.96
C LEU A 12 -38.08 -5.25 1.68
N GLY A 13 -37.17 -5.87 2.44
CA GLY A 13 -35.99 -5.19 2.96
C GLY A 13 -35.04 -4.86 1.81
N LEU A 14 -34.90 -3.58 1.49
CA LEU A 14 -33.87 -3.09 0.59
C LEU A 14 -32.53 -3.20 1.32
N ALA A 15 -31.71 -4.19 0.98
CA ALA A 15 -30.34 -4.28 1.48
C ALA A 15 -29.55 -3.10 0.91
N ALA A 16 -29.12 -2.18 1.77
CA ALA A 16 -28.23 -1.10 1.39
C ALA A 16 -26.87 -1.70 1.02
N VAL A 17 -26.53 -1.68 -0.26
CA VAL A 17 -25.18 -2.00 -0.74
C VAL A 17 -24.32 -0.77 -0.46
N GLY A 18 -23.50 -0.83 0.59
CA GLY A 18 -22.48 0.19 0.84
C GLY A 18 -21.37 0.13 -0.21
N PRO A 19 -20.57 1.20 -0.37
CA PRO A 19 -19.41 1.17 -1.26
C PRO A 19 -18.47 0.03 -0.85
N ALA A 20 -18.06 -0.79 -1.82
CA ALA A 20 -17.04 -1.81 -1.62
C ALA A 20 -15.68 -1.12 -1.51
N ALA A 21 -15.14 -1.01 -0.29
CA ALA A 21 -13.76 -0.63 -0.07
C ALA A 21 -12.87 -1.88 -0.12
N ALA A 22 -11.66 -1.76 -0.68
CA ALA A 22 -10.64 -2.79 -0.48
C ALA A 22 -10.32 -2.89 1.02
N ALA A 23 -10.17 -4.11 1.52
CA ALA A 23 -9.70 -4.30 2.89
C ALA A 23 -8.18 -4.31 2.89
N GLU A 24 -7.58 -3.23 3.35
CA GLU A 24 -6.15 -3.16 3.63
C GLU A 24 -5.82 -3.86 4.95
N TYR A 25 -4.71 -4.58 4.94
CA TYR A 25 -4.17 -5.29 6.08
C TYR A 25 -2.81 -4.68 6.43
N PRO A 26 -2.63 -4.12 7.64
CA PRO A 26 -1.37 -3.52 8.04
C PRO A 26 -0.26 -4.56 8.17
N ILE A 27 0.95 -4.18 7.77
CA ILE A 27 2.19 -4.94 7.90
C ILE A 27 3.03 -4.26 8.98
N GLY A 28 3.00 -4.80 10.21
CA GLY A 28 3.67 -4.18 11.35
C GLY A 28 3.09 -2.82 11.72
N GLU A 29 3.91 -1.99 12.37
CA GLU A 29 3.59 -0.60 12.73
C GLU A 29 4.37 0.36 11.82
N PRO A 30 3.84 1.56 11.50
CA PRO A 30 4.57 2.59 10.77
C PRO A 30 5.91 2.93 11.43
N GLN A 31 6.91 3.25 10.62
CA GLN A 31 8.26 3.60 11.09
C GLN A 31 8.77 4.87 10.42
N GLU A 32 9.57 5.64 11.14
CA GLU A 32 10.04 6.94 10.67
C GLU A 32 11.46 6.89 10.11
N GLY A 33 11.77 7.64 9.05
CA GLY A 33 13.12 7.78 8.47
C GLY A 33 13.21 8.91 7.45
N GLY A 34 14.33 9.64 7.40
CA GLY A 34 14.54 10.69 6.39
C GLY A 34 13.53 11.85 6.43
N GLY A 35 12.84 12.06 7.57
CA GLY A 35 11.73 13.02 7.67
C GLY A 35 10.40 12.52 7.12
N LEU A 36 10.27 11.20 6.92
CA LEU A 36 9.09 10.51 6.40
C LEU A 36 8.59 9.46 7.39
N GLU A 37 7.28 9.27 7.45
CA GLU A 37 6.65 8.07 7.98
C GLU A 37 6.54 7.06 6.83
N VAL A 38 6.90 5.80 7.11
CA VAL A 38 6.84 4.68 6.17
C VAL A 38 5.94 3.61 6.79
N ALA A 39 4.74 3.48 6.23
CA ALA A 39 3.82 2.40 6.55
C ALA A 39 3.81 1.38 5.42
N ALA A 40 3.45 0.14 5.74
CA ALA A 40 3.31 -0.94 4.78
C ALA A 40 1.96 -1.62 4.99
N VAL A 41 1.25 -1.89 3.89
CA VAL A 41 -0.02 -2.61 3.90
C VAL A 41 -0.03 -3.64 2.77
N TYR A 42 -0.95 -4.60 2.85
CA TYR A 42 -1.32 -5.40 1.71
C TYR A 42 -2.83 -5.50 1.55
N LEU A 43 -3.27 -5.77 0.32
CA LEU A 43 -4.65 -6.05 -0.02
C LEU A 43 -4.71 -7.10 -1.14
N GLN A 44 -5.91 -7.36 -1.68
CA GLN A 44 -6.04 -8.22 -2.86
C GLN A 44 -5.26 -7.66 -4.06
N PRO A 45 -4.71 -8.51 -4.95
CA PRO A 45 -4.06 -8.06 -6.17
C PRO A 45 -4.97 -7.14 -7.00
N ILE A 46 -4.39 -6.07 -7.51
CA ILE A 46 -5.07 -5.05 -8.30
C ILE A 46 -4.74 -5.17 -9.78
N VAL A 47 -5.57 -4.58 -10.64
CA VAL A 47 -5.30 -4.43 -12.08
C VAL A 47 -4.87 -2.99 -12.33
N MET A 48 -3.77 -2.78 -13.03
CA MET A 48 -3.19 -1.46 -13.26
C MET A 48 -2.96 -1.22 -14.75
N GLU A 49 -3.09 0.04 -15.14
CA GLU A 49 -2.65 0.53 -16.44
C GLU A 49 -1.44 1.47 -16.28
N PRO A 50 -0.52 1.50 -17.26
CA PRO A 50 -0.41 0.56 -18.38
C PRO A 50 -0.02 -0.86 -17.94
N GLU A 51 -0.41 -1.85 -18.75
CA GLU A 51 0.02 -3.24 -18.54
C GLU A 51 1.56 -3.37 -18.59
N GLY A 52 2.09 -4.35 -17.85
CA GLY A 52 3.52 -4.65 -17.82
C GLY A 52 4.34 -3.81 -16.83
N MET A 53 3.70 -2.92 -16.07
CA MET A 53 4.36 -2.17 -14.99
C MET A 53 4.57 -2.96 -13.70
N MET A 54 3.78 -4.01 -13.47
CA MET A 54 3.79 -4.81 -12.25
C MET A 54 3.41 -6.26 -12.57
N THR A 55 3.58 -7.17 -11.61
CA THR A 55 3.12 -8.56 -11.78
C THR A 55 1.62 -8.60 -12.10
N PRO A 56 1.16 -9.42 -13.08
CA PRO A 56 -0.26 -9.54 -13.36
C PRO A 56 -1.06 -9.99 -12.14
N ALA A 57 -2.24 -9.41 -11.93
CA ALA A 57 -3.10 -9.71 -10.78
C ALA A 57 -3.43 -11.20 -10.63
N ALA A 58 -3.53 -11.92 -11.75
CA ALA A 58 -3.83 -13.36 -11.78
C ALA A 58 -2.65 -14.23 -11.31
N GLU A 59 -1.45 -13.67 -11.26
CA GLU A 59 -0.21 -14.35 -10.89
C GLU A 59 0.28 -13.95 -9.49
N ALA A 60 -0.41 -13.03 -8.83
CA ALA A 60 -0.06 -12.53 -7.50
C ALA A 60 -1.05 -13.00 -6.41
N ASP A 61 -0.61 -12.95 -5.16
CA ASP A 61 -1.46 -13.27 -3.99
C ASP A 61 -1.87 -12.02 -3.22
N ILE A 62 -1.03 -10.98 -3.27
CA ILE A 62 -1.30 -9.67 -2.67
C ILE A 62 -0.95 -8.53 -3.64
N HIS A 63 -1.56 -7.36 -3.42
CA HIS A 63 -0.92 -6.09 -3.76
C HIS A 63 -0.23 -5.60 -2.49
N LEU A 64 1.09 -5.39 -2.55
CA LEU A 64 1.91 -4.87 -1.47
C LEU A 64 2.11 -3.38 -1.69
N GLU A 65 1.81 -2.58 -0.68
CA GLU A 65 1.91 -1.12 -0.75
C GLU A 65 2.86 -0.57 0.32
N ALA A 66 3.51 0.53 0.00
CA ALA A 66 4.24 1.39 0.91
C ALA A 66 3.65 2.80 0.87
N ASP A 67 3.05 3.19 2.00
CA ASP A 67 2.46 4.51 2.21
C ASP A 67 3.48 5.41 2.89
N ILE A 68 3.98 6.39 2.14
CA ILE A 68 5.10 7.22 2.58
C ILE A 68 4.70 8.68 2.57
N HIS A 69 4.61 9.26 3.77
CA HIS A 69 4.14 10.61 3.99
C HIS A 69 5.15 11.43 4.78
N ALA A 70 5.20 12.72 4.52
CA ALA A 70 6.10 13.63 5.22
C ALA A 70 5.69 13.82 6.68
N LEU A 71 6.67 13.71 7.58
CA LEU A 71 6.50 14.06 8.99
C LEU A 71 6.44 15.57 9.19
N ALA A 72 5.93 15.99 10.35
CA ALA A 72 5.97 17.38 10.77
C ALA A 72 7.41 17.95 10.70
N GLY A 73 7.57 19.11 10.05
CA GLY A 73 8.87 19.76 9.91
C GLY A 73 9.82 19.07 8.94
N ASN A 74 9.31 18.33 7.95
CA ASN A 74 10.12 17.68 6.91
C ASN A 74 11.16 18.66 6.31
N PRO A 75 12.45 18.30 6.31
CA PRO A 75 13.53 19.23 5.93
C PRO A 75 13.64 19.46 4.42
N ASN A 76 12.90 18.69 3.62
CA ASN A 76 12.90 18.75 2.17
C ASN A 76 11.71 19.54 1.60
N GLY A 77 10.91 20.18 2.46
CA GLY A 77 9.89 21.15 2.06
C GLY A 77 8.50 20.57 1.77
N LEU A 78 8.29 19.29 2.04
CA LEU A 78 6.96 18.67 2.02
C LEU A 78 6.17 19.08 3.26
N ALA A 79 4.87 19.35 3.11
CA ALA A 79 4.01 19.60 4.27
C ALA A 79 3.70 18.30 5.01
N GLU A 80 3.39 18.41 6.30
CA GLU A 80 3.03 17.25 7.12
C GLU A 80 1.84 16.49 6.50
N GLY A 81 1.97 15.17 6.38
CA GLY A 81 0.97 14.30 5.80
C GLY A 81 0.89 14.32 4.27
N GLU A 82 1.74 15.09 3.58
CA GLU A 82 1.82 15.00 2.12
C GLU A 82 2.54 13.73 1.69
N TRP A 83 2.00 13.05 0.67
CA TRP A 83 2.67 11.92 0.04
C TRP A 83 4.03 12.35 -0.52
N ALA A 84 5.05 11.54 -0.29
CA ALA A 84 6.41 11.82 -0.75
C ALA A 84 6.64 11.24 -2.17
N PRO A 85 6.69 12.08 -3.22
CA PRO A 85 6.76 11.61 -4.60
C PRO A 85 8.20 11.32 -5.03
N TYR A 86 8.35 10.64 -6.17
CA TYR A 86 9.63 10.37 -6.85
C TYR A 86 10.67 9.59 -6.03
N LEU A 87 10.32 9.04 -4.87
CA LEU A 87 11.13 8.06 -4.18
C LEU A 87 11.37 6.82 -5.04
N ARG A 88 12.49 6.15 -4.78
CA ARG A 88 12.76 4.80 -5.28
C ARG A 88 12.61 3.84 -4.12
N ILE A 89 11.66 2.93 -4.25
CA ILE A 89 11.29 2.00 -3.19
C ILE A 89 11.58 0.58 -3.66
N GLY A 90 12.47 -0.11 -2.96
CA GLY A 90 12.74 -1.53 -3.15
C GLY A 90 12.07 -2.34 -2.05
N PHE A 91 11.71 -3.59 -2.33
CA PHE A 91 11.26 -4.54 -1.31
C PHE A 91 12.05 -5.84 -1.37
N GLU A 92 12.25 -6.44 -0.20
CA GLU A 92 12.67 -7.83 -0.04
C GLU A 92 11.72 -8.51 0.94
N LEU A 93 11.20 -9.67 0.57
CA LEU A 93 10.31 -10.50 1.37
C LEU A 93 10.94 -11.85 1.60
N THR A 94 10.92 -12.32 2.84
CA THR A 94 11.32 -13.67 3.22
C THR A 94 10.21 -14.32 4.03
N LYS A 95 10.10 -15.65 3.92
CA LYS A 95 9.15 -16.42 4.73
C LYS A 95 9.90 -17.14 5.84
N LYS A 96 9.39 -17.05 7.07
CA LYS A 96 9.95 -17.74 8.22
C LYS A 96 9.92 -19.25 8.03
N ASP A 97 10.98 -19.93 8.48
CA ASP A 97 11.15 -21.39 8.38
C ASP A 97 11.07 -21.93 6.92
N SER A 98 11.44 -21.09 5.95
CA SER A 98 11.49 -21.41 4.52
C SER A 98 12.76 -20.81 3.88
N ASP A 99 13.20 -21.34 2.74
CA ASP A 99 14.24 -20.76 1.89
C ASP A 99 13.66 -19.83 0.81
N TRP A 100 12.34 -19.61 0.84
CA TRP A 100 11.64 -18.74 -0.09
C TRP A 100 11.94 -17.25 0.16
N SER A 101 12.18 -16.52 -0.92
CA SER A 101 12.29 -15.06 -0.93
C SER A 101 11.74 -14.47 -2.22
N ALA A 102 11.24 -13.24 -2.16
CA ALA A 102 10.91 -12.41 -3.32
C ALA A 102 11.48 -11.00 -3.13
N ALA A 103 11.85 -10.34 -4.23
CA ALA A 103 12.35 -8.96 -4.18
C ALA A 103 11.98 -8.23 -5.47
N GLY A 104 11.88 -6.90 -5.40
CA GLY A 104 11.54 -6.07 -6.55
C GLY A 104 11.62 -4.58 -6.24
N GLU A 105 11.31 -3.76 -7.24
CA GLU A 105 11.11 -2.32 -7.10
C GLU A 105 9.62 -2.01 -7.15
N MET A 106 9.13 -1.22 -6.20
CA MET A 106 7.75 -0.75 -6.17
C MET A 106 7.57 0.44 -7.10
N MET A 107 6.43 0.47 -7.78
CA MET A 107 6.09 1.52 -8.72
C MET A 107 5.20 2.59 -8.07
N PRO A 108 5.40 3.89 -8.36
CA PRO A 108 4.45 4.91 -7.95
C PRO A 108 3.14 4.76 -8.73
N MET A 109 2.01 4.81 -8.02
CA MET A 109 0.68 4.68 -8.62
C MET A 109 -0.36 5.47 -7.81
N VAL A 110 -1.60 5.47 -8.28
CA VAL A 110 -2.72 6.15 -7.62
C VAL A 110 -3.95 5.26 -7.64
N ALA A 111 -4.60 5.13 -6.48
CA ALA A 111 -5.88 4.47 -6.30
C ALA A 111 -6.95 5.49 -5.85
N SER A 112 -8.14 5.01 -5.47
CA SER A 112 -9.25 5.88 -5.08
C SER A 112 -9.07 6.57 -3.71
N ASP A 113 -8.16 6.06 -2.89
CA ASP A 113 -7.75 6.56 -1.57
C ASP A 113 -6.55 7.50 -1.64
N GLY A 114 -5.70 7.38 -2.65
CA GLY A 114 -4.58 8.31 -2.86
C GLY A 114 -3.42 7.70 -3.65
N PRO A 115 -2.32 8.46 -3.77
CA PRO A 115 -1.08 7.94 -4.33
C PRO A 115 -0.28 7.11 -3.31
N HIS A 116 0.37 6.05 -3.79
CA HIS A 116 1.25 5.19 -2.99
C HIS A 116 2.31 4.54 -3.89
N TYR A 117 3.22 3.77 -3.29
CA TYR A 117 4.12 2.86 -4.00
C TYR A 117 3.64 1.43 -3.83
N GLY A 118 3.69 0.63 -4.88
CA GLY A 118 3.29 -0.78 -4.75
C GLY A 118 3.75 -1.71 -5.86
N ASP A 119 3.52 -3.00 -5.63
CA ASP A 119 3.63 -4.06 -6.64
C ASP A 119 2.68 -5.20 -6.27
N ASN A 120 2.21 -5.91 -7.28
CA ASN A 120 1.57 -7.20 -7.09
C ASN A 120 2.64 -8.26 -6.80
N VAL A 121 2.48 -9.00 -5.70
CA VAL A 121 3.49 -9.96 -5.24
C VAL A 121 2.89 -11.34 -5.09
N LYS A 122 3.58 -12.34 -5.65
CA LYS A 122 3.34 -13.76 -5.40
C LYS A 122 3.98 -14.15 -4.07
N LEU A 123 3.25 -14.87 -3.21
CA LEU A 123 3.75 -15.39 -1.94
C LEU A 123 3.85 -16.93 -1.97
N ASP A 124 4.63 -17.49 -1.05
CA ASP A 124 4.68 -18.93 -0.77
C ASP A 124 3.57 -19.38 0.20
N GLY A 125 2.30 -19.06 -0.09
CA GLY A 125 1.16 -19.46 0.74
C GLY A 125 1.09 -18.78 2.12
N ALA A 126 0.28 -19.31 3.03
CA ALA A 126 0.10 -18.73 4.36
C ALA A 126 1.35 -18.92 5.24
N GLY A 127 1.63 -17.93 6.11
CA GLY A 127 2.78 -18.01 7.02
C GLY A 127 3.16 -16.67 7.64
N GLU A 128 4.24 -16.71 8.43
CA GLU A 128 4.93 -15.52 8.95
C GLU A 128 5.97 -15.06 7.92
N TYR A 129 5.97 -13.76 7.62
CA TYR A 129 6.82 -13.13 6.63
C TYR A 129 7.56 -11.94 7.25
N HIS A 130 8.75 -11.69 6.73
CA HIS A 130 9.57 -10.53 7.03
C HIS A 130 9.77 -9.70 5.77
N LEU A 131 9.41 -8.42 5.84
CA LEU A 131 9.50 -7.43 4.79
C LEU A 131 10.62 -6.44 5.11
N VAL A 132 11.51 -6.20 4.17
CA VAL A 132 12.47 -5.08 4.17
C VAL A 132 12.09 -4.12 3.05
N LEU A 133 11.76 -2.87 3.38
CA LEU A 133 11.60 -1.78 2.43
C LEU A 133 12.87 -0.95 2.38
N SER A 134 13.43 -0.77 1.19
CA SER A 134 14.54 0.15 0.93
C SER A 134 14.00 1.46 0.36
N VAL A 135 14.26 2.57 1.04
CA VAL A 135 13.76 3.91 0.67
C VAL A 135 14.94 4.78 0.27
N ALA A 136 14.94 5.23 -0.98
CA ALA A 136 15.91 6.19 -1.48
C ALA A 136 15.21 7.45 -1.98
N ALA A 137 15.84 8.60 -1.72
CA ALA A 137 15.42 9.87 -2.29
C ALA A 137 15.45 9.84 -3.84
N PRO A 138 14.77 10.79 -4.50
CA PRO A 138 14.70 10.84 -5.96
C PRO A 138 16.08 10.86 -6.61
N ASP A 139 16.25 10.10 -7.70
CA ASP A 139 17.49 10.13 -8.48
C ASP A 139 17.44 11.13 -9.64
N GLY A 140 18.61 11.70 -9.94
CA GLY A 140 18.82 12.48 -11.14
C GLY A 140 18.00 13.77 -11.27
N MET A 141 17.43 13.98 -12.46
CA MET A 141 16.78 15.22 -12.89
C MET A 141 15.24 15.19 -12.78
N ALA A 142 14.68 14.11 -12.22
CA ALA A 142 13.23 13.93 -12.13
C ALA A 142 12.58 14.83 -11.07
N PHE A 143 13.29 15.09 -9.96
CA PHE A 143 12.78 15.89 -8.84
C PHE A 143 13.89 16.76 -8.23
N GLY A 144 13.97 18.02 -8.67
CA GLY A 144 14.96 18.97 -8.20
C GLY A 144 14.62 19.56 -6.84
N ARG A 145 15.63 20.14 -6.17
CA ARG A 145 15.45 20.95 -4.96
C ARG A 145 15.99 22.36 -5.15
N HIS A 146 15.34 23.34 -4.56
CA HIS A 146 15.89 24.70 -4.46
C HIS A 146 17.08 24.71 -3.51
N THR A 147 18.07 25.57 -3.79
CA THR A 147 19.33 25.63 -3.03
C THR A 147 19.78 27.05 -2.69
N ASP A 148 19.03 28.05 -3.16
CA ASP A 148 19.23 29.45 -2.81
C ASP A 148 18.84 29.73 -1.35
N PRO A 149 19.41 30.77 -0.72
CA PRO A 149 19.09 31.13 0.67
C PRO A 149 17.62 31.47 0.93
N GLU A 150 16.91 32.02 -0.05
CA GLU A 150 15.56 32.53 0.11
C GLU A 150 14.50 31.42 0.11
N THR A 151 14.68 30.38 -0.71
CA THR A 151 13.68 29.33 -0.93
C THR A 151 14.23 27.90 -0.88
N GLY A 152 15.50 27.75 -0.50
CA GLY A 152 16.18 26.47 -0.46
C GLY A 152 15.67 25.53 0.63
N VAL A 153 15.79 24.24 0.35
CA VAL A 153 15.54 23.15 1.31
C VAL A 153 16.82 22.36 1.57
N ALA A 154 16.82 21.52 2.60
CA ALA A 154 17.97 20.69 2.96
C ALA A 154 18.35 19.72 1.82
N ALA A 155 19.56 19.18 1.89
CA ALA A 155 19.93 18.05 1.04
C ALA A 155 18.98 16.86 1.26
N TRP A 156 18.81 16.04 0.23
CA TRP A 156 18.08 14.79 0.35
C TRP A 156 18.71 13.86 1.40
N PHE A 157 17.88 13.05 2.04
CA PHE A 157 18.35 12.05 2.99
C PHE A 157 19.15 10.95 2.28
N GLU A 158 20.08 10.33 3.02
CA GLU A 158 20.75 9.10 2.56
C GLU A 158 19.76 7.93 2.55
N PRO A 159 19.87 6.99 1.59
CA PRO A 159 19.02 5.81 1.55
C PRO A 159 18.98 5.05 2.89
N PHE A 160 17.81 4.54 3.25
CA PHE A 160 17.60 3.78 4.48
C PHE A 160 16.65 2.60 4.27
N THR A 161 16.59 1.69 5.24
CA THR A 161 15.70 0.52 5.19
C THR A 161 14.72 0.49 6.36
N ARG A 162 13.53 -0.07 6.18
CA ARG A 162 12.56 -0.35 7.25
C ARG A 162 12.11 -1.80 7.21
N GLU A 163 11.96 -2.40 8.36
CA GLU A 163 11.76 -3.85 8.52
C GLU A 163 10.47 -4.14 9.25
N TYR A 164 9.63 -5.02 8.71
CA TYR A 164 8.31 -5.32 9.25
C TYR A 164 8.07 -6.82 9.25
N ASP A 165 7.43 -7.32 10.30
CA ASP A 165 6.96 -8.70 10.36
C ASP A 165 5.43 -8.73 10.24
N PHE A 166 4.90 -9.70 9.50
CA PHE A 166 3.46 -9.90 9.37
C PHE A 166 3.07 -11.36 9.17
N ILE A 167 1.80 -11.66 9.48
CA ILE A 167 1.20 -12.97 9.20
C ILE A 167 0.30 -12.83 7.99
N PHE A 168 0.57 -13.61 6.95
CA PHE A 168 -0.32 -13.76 5.82
C PHE A 168 -1.23 -14.98 6.02
N ALA A 169 -2.54 -14.73 6.04
CA ALA A 169 -3.57 -15.77 6.13
C ALA A 169 -4.54 -15.75 4.93
N GLY A 170 -4.22 -15.01 3.88
CA GLY A 170 -5.10 -14.74 2.73
C GLY A 170 -5.81 -13.38 2.83
N THR A 171 -6.30 -12.88 1.69
CA THR A 171 -6.94 -11.55 1.56
C THR A 171 -8.46 -11.57 1.79
N GLY A 172 -9.02 -12.70 2.21
CA GLY A 172 -10.47 -12.90 2.38
C GLY A 172 -11.22 -13.11 1.07
N LYS A 173 -12.56 -13.23 1.11
CA LYS A 173 -13.40 -13.37 -0.10
C LYS A 173 -13.61 -11.99 -0.72
N LYS A 174 -13.19 -11.84 -1.98
CA LYS A 174 -13.56 -10.70 -2.86
C LYS A 174 -15.08 -10.52 -2.82
N GLY A 175 -15.55 -9.34 -2.42
CA GLY A 175 -16.90 -8.91 -2.76
C GLY A 175 -17.00 -8.92 -4.27
N ALA A 176 -17.93 -9.71 -4.82
CA ALA A 176 -18.14 -9.77 -6.26
C ALA A 176 -18.53 -8.36 -6.75
N TYR A 177 -17.77 -7.83 -7.70
CA TYR A 177 -18.12 -6.63 -8.46
C TYR A 177 -19.38 -6.88 -9.31
#